data_AF-A0A965ENC7-F1
#
_entry.id   AF-A0A965ENC7-F1
#
_cell.length_a   1.000
_cell.length_b   1.000
_cell.length_c   1.000
_cell.angle_alpha   90.00
_cell.angle_beta   90.00
_cell.angle_gamma   90.00
#
_symmetry.space_group_name_H-M   'P 1'
#
loop_
_entity.id
_entity.type
_entity.pdbx_description
1 polymer ?
#
loop_
_entity_poly.entity_id
_entity_poly.type
_entity_poly.pdbx_seq_one_letter_code
_entity_poly.pdbx_strand_id
1 'polypeptide(L)'
;MTRPFSFALTLLALFALTVPAVAQRDAGAKARGDYFFYGHSSHSHLHGASQHTGHYGRYLESTQTVSPHVSSMTHTAIDHHINQTQAHLDALKQGLEADNNQAALEGVATVNKHLGDAREHHATLQKLSDTKPVDAAASKKVVAKLQASLDTALGELEKLLESLHLGKPPARTATPAK
;
A
#
# COMPACT_ATOMS: atom_id res chain seq x y z
N MET A 1 -78.45 4.94 21.63
CA MET A 1 -77.81 5.23 20.34
C MET A 1 -76.67 6.22 20.56
N THR A 2 -75.48 5.84 20.08
CA THR A 2 -74.29 6.66 19.72
C THR A 2 -73.64 7.60 20.75
N ARG A 3 -72.50 7.14 21.28
CA ARG A 3 -71.38 7.97 21.77
C ARG A 3 -70.51 8.42 20.58
N PRO A 4 -69.96 9.64 20.55
CA PRO A 4 -68.77 9.93 19.75
C PRO A 4 -67.51 9.87 20.62
N PHE A 5 -66.66 8.89 20.30
CA PHE A 5 -65.29 8.74 20.80
C PHE A 5 -64.37 9.70 20.02
N SER A 6 -63.54 10.44 20.74
CA SER A 6 -62.54 11.36 20.21
C SER A 6 -61.49 10.62 19.36
N PHE A 7 -61.29 11.06 18.12
CA PHE A 7 -60.13 10.70 17.30
C PHE A 7 -59.15 11.88 17.31
N ALA A 8 -58.12 11.79 18.16
CA ALA A 8 -56.92 12.63 18.03
C ALA A 8 -55.92 11.87 17.14
N LEU A 9 -55.82 12.31 15.89
CA LEU A 9 -54.93 11.79 14.87
C LEU A 9 -53.47 12.11 15.27
N THR A 10 -52.71 11.10 15.70
CA THR A 10 -51.30 11.26 16.03
C THR A 10 -50.48 11.11 14.74
N LEU A 11 -49.93 12.22 14.25
CA LEU A 11 -48.96 12.23 13.13
C LEU A 11 -47.67 11.52 13.59
N LEU A 12 -47.47 10.30 13.12
CA LEU A 12 -46.19 9.61 13.22
C LEU A 12 -45.30 10.06 12.05
N ALA A 13 -44.49 11.10 12.27
CA ALA A 13 -43.45 11.50 11.34
C ALA A 13 -42.35 10.42 11.32
N LEU A 14 -42.35 9.56 10.30
CA LEU A 14 -41.20 8.73 9.97
C LEU A 14 -40.06 9.64 9.53
N PHE A 15 -39.15 9.97 10.45
CA PHE A 15 -37.81 10.40 10.10
C PHE A 15 -37.10 9.21 9.44
N ALA A 16 -37.21 9.12 8.11
CA ALA A 16 -36.30 8.31 7.33
C ALA A 16 -34.91 8.94 7.45
N LEU A 17 -34.12 8.43 8.40
CA LEU A 17 -32.67 8.64 8.47
C LEU A 17 -32.10 8.14 7.13
N THR A 18 -31.84 9.07 6.22
CA THR A 18 -31.01 8.81 5.05
C THR A 18 -29.60 8.62 5.55
N VAL A 19 -29.27 7.39 5.95
CA VAL A 19 -27.87 6.99 6.13
C VAL A 19 -27.20 7.18 4.78
N PRO A 20 -26.12 7.98 4.66
CA PRO A 20 -25.47 8.17 3.39
C PRO A 20 -25.00 6.79 2.89
N ALA A 21 -25.42 6.41 1.69
CA ALA A 21 -25.15 5.10 1.07
C ALA A 21 -23.63 4.76 0.98
N VAL A 22 -22.76 5.76 1.19
CA VAL A 22 -21.31 5.62 1.30
C VAL A 22 -20.90 4.81 2.54
N ALA A 23 -21.59 4.98 3.68
CA ALA A 23 -21.30 4.23 4.91
C ALA A 23 -21.68 2.73 4.80
N GLN A 24 -22.63 2.39 3.93
CA GLN A 24 -23.06 1.02 3.70
C GLN A 24 -22.14 0.26 2.73
N ARG A 25 -21.27 0.97 1.99
CA ARG A 25 -20.41 0.38 0.95
C ARG A 25 -19.25 -0.43 1.52
N ASP A 26 -18.76 -0.08 2.71
CA ASP A 26 -17.52 -0.65 3.28
C ASP A 26 -17.66 -1.50 4.55
N ALA A 27 -18.79 -1.52 5.24
CA ALA A 27 -19.00 -2.38 6.41
C ALA A 27 -18.87 -3.91 6.10
N GLY A 28 -18.88 -4.29 4.82
CA GLY A 28 -18.66 -5.66 4.36
C GLY A 28 -17.27 -5.96 3.80
N ALA A 29 -16.36 -4.98 3.72
CA ALA A 29 -15.06 -5.15 3.05
C ALA A 29 -14.21 -6.25 3.69
N LYS A 30 -14.19 -6.31 5.02
CA LYS A 30 -13.54 -7.39 5.77
C LYS A 30 -14.16 -8.76 5.46
N ALA A 31 -15.49 -8.85 5.44
CA ALA A 31 -16.21 -10.10 5.18
C ALA A 31 -16.02 -10.62 3.74
N ARG A 32 -15.81 -9.73 2.76
CA ARG A 32 -15.51 -10.09 1.37
C ARG A 32 -14.05 -10.49 1.14
N GLY A 33 -13.17 -10.30 2.12
CA GLY A 33 -11.75 -10.58 2.00
C GLY A 33 -10.93 -9.45 1.37
N ASP A 34 -11.51 -8.26 1.22
CA ASP A 34 -10.85 -7.12 0.58
C ASP A 34 -9.57 -6.73 1.32
N TYR A 35 -9.58 -6.82 2.66
CA TYR A 35 -8.41 -6.54 3.50
C TYR A 35 -7.25 -7.48 3.21
N PHE A 36 -7.54 -8.77 3.07
CA PHE A 36 -6.55 -9.78 2.70
C PHE A 36 -5.97 -9.49 1.33
N PHE A 37 -6.83 -9.22 0.35
CA PHE A 37 -6.41 -8.90 -1.01
C PHE A 37 -5.51 -7.66 -1.06
N TYR A 38 -5.94 -6.53 -0.48
CA TYR A 38 -5.17 -5.30 -0.50
C TYR A 38 -3.89 -5.42 0.31
N GLY A 39 -3.95 -6.00 1.51
CA GLY A 39 -2.78 -6.19 2.35
C GLY A 39 -1.68 -7.05 1.70
N HIS A 40 -2.07 -8.19 1.12
CA HIS A 40 -1.12 -9.09 0.45
C HIS A 40 -0.63 -8.54 -0.89
N SER A 41 -1.48 -7.81 -1.63
CA SER A 41 -1.07 -7.15 -2.87
C SER A 41 -0.08 -6.02 -2.59
N SER A 42 -0.32 -5.18 -1.58
CA SER A 42 0.65 -4.19 -1.10
C SER A 42 1.99 -4.85 -0.77
N HIS A 43 1.97 -5.96 -0.04
CA HIS A 43 3.21 -6.67 0.34
C HIS A 43 3.95 -7.20 -0.89
N SER A 44 3.24 -7.86 -1.82
CA SER A 44 3.84 -8.37 -3.05
C SER A 44 4.48 -7.26 -3.89
N HIS A 45 3.80 -6.12 -4.05
CA HIS A 45 4.36 -5.01 -4.81
C HIS A 45 5.55 -4.37 -4.10
N LEU A 46 5.46 -4.14 -2.79
CA LEU A 46 6.56 -3.57 -2.01
C LEU A 46 7.80 -4.46 -2.03
N HIS A 47 7.61 -5.79 -1.94
CA HIS A 47 8.66 -6.75 -2.12
C HIS A 47 9.28 -6.69 -3.53
N GLY A 48 8.46 -6.48 -4.57
CA GLY A 48 8.93 -6.25 -5.94
C GLY A 48 9.84 -5.01 -6.06
N ALA A 49 9.47 -3.88 -5.43
CA ALA A 49 10.33 -2.69 -5.39
C ALA A 49 11.67 -2.97 -4.68
N SER A 50 11.63 -3.70 -3.55
CA SER A 50 12.83 -4.11 -2.80
C SER A 50 13.74 -5.01 -3.66
N GLN A 51 13.20 -6.00 -4.36
CA GLN A 51 13.97 -6.87 -5.27
C GLN A 51 14.64 -6.07 -6.40
N HIS A 52 13.89 -5.21 -7.10
CA HIS A 52 14.46 -4.39 -8.17
C HIS A 52 15.56 -3.44 -7.68
N THR A 53 15.38 -2.85 -6.50
CA THR A 53 16.40 -2.02 -5.84
C THR A 53 17.67 -2.83 -5.55
N GLY A 54 17.52 -4.01 -4.94
CA GLY A 54 18.64 -4.90 -4.64
C GLY A 54 19.36 -5.40 -5.90
N HIS A 55 18.63 -5.76 -6.96
CA HIS A 55 19.22 -6.13 -8.25
C HIS A 55 20.02 -4.98 -8.86
N TYR A 56 19.49 -3.75 -8.80
CA TYR A 56 20.19 -2.59 -9.32
C TYR A 56 21.45 -2.28 -8.52
N GLY A 57 21.41 -2.41 -7.19
CA GLY A 57 22.59 -2.31 -6.33
C GLY A 57 23.71 -3.25 -6.76
N ARG A 58 23.40 -4.55 -6.94
CA ARG A 58 24.37 -5.54 -7.44
C ARG A 58 24.87 -5.23 -8.84
N TYR A 59 23.99 -4.74 -9.72
CA TYR A 59 24.39 -4.32 -11.05
C TYR A 59 25.41 -3.18 -10.99
N LEU A 60 25.17 -2.15 -10.18
CA LEU A 60 26.11 -1.04 -9.96
C LEU A 60 27.45 -1.51 -9.36
N GLU A 61 27.47 -2.59 -8.58
CA GLU A 61 28.70 -3.21 -8.06
C GLU A 61 29.53 -3.86 -9.16
N SER A 62 28.89 -4.51 -10.12
CA SER A 62 29.54 -5.31 -11.17
C SER A 62 29.95 -4.52 -12.41
N THR A 63 29.35 -3.35 -12.65
CA THR A 63 29.55 -2.60 -13.91
C THR A 63 30.52 -1.44 -13.77
N GLN A 64 31.30 -1.19 -14.84
CA GLN A 64 32.12 0.01 -14.98
C GLN A 64 31.32 1.20 -15.55
N THR A 65 30.30 0.91 -16.36
CA THR A 65 29.46 1.91 -17.02
C THR A 65 27.99 1.53 -16.90
N VAL A 66 27.16 2.48 -16.47
CA VAL A 66 25.72 2.25 -16.33
C VAL A 66 25.03 2.30 -17.70
N SER A 67 24.52 1.15 -18.16
CA SER A 67 23.57 1.06 -19.27
C SER A 67 22.31 1.91 -19.01
N PRO A 68 21.99 2.88 -19.88
CA PRO A 68 20.78 3.70 -19.76
C PRO A 68 19.49 2.87 -19.78
N HIS A 69 19.47 1.79 -20.55
CA HIS A 69 18.30 0.91 -20.65
C HIS A 69 18.03 0.19 -19.32
N VAL A 70 19.08 -0.35 -18.69
CA VAL A 70 18.96 -1.01 -17.37
C VAL A 70 18.48 -0.02 -16.31
N SER A 71 19.04 1.20 -16.31
CA SER A 71 18.62 2.27 -15.40
C SER A 71 17.14 2.62 -15.59
N SER A 72 16.71 2.88 -16.83
CA SER A 72 15.33 3.27 -17.15
C SER A 72 14.31 2.19 -16.78
N MET A 73 14.59 0.92 -17.11
CA MET A 73 13.71 -0.19 -16.74
C MET A 73 13.61 -0.37 -15.22
N THR A 74 14.74 -0.24 -14.51
CA THR A 74 14.78 -0.33 -13.06
C THR A 74 13.91 0.76 -12.42
N HIS A 75 14.07 2.01 -12.84
CA HIS A 75 13.29 3.11 -12.31
C HIS A 75 11.79 2.94 -12.55
N THR A 76 11.43 2.53 -13.77
CA THR A 76 10.03 2.27 -14.14
C THR A 76 9.43 1.17 -13.26
N ALA A 77 10.18 0.09 -13.00
CA ALA A 77 9.72 -1.01 -12.16
C ALA A 77 9.55 -0.57 -10.69
N ILE A 78 10.53 0.15 -10.13
CA ILE A 78 10.45 0.65 -8.75
C ILE A 78 9.26 1.59 -8.58
N ASP A 79 9.08 2.57 -9.48
CA ASP A 79 7.93 3.48 -9.44
C ASP A 79 6.61 2.73 -9.55
N HIS A 80 6.50 1.79 -10.49
CA HIS A 80 5.30 0.97 -10.64
C HIS A 80 4.95 0.26 -9.33
N HIS A 81 5.90 -0.43 -8.73
CA HIS A 81 5.68 -1.18 -7.50
C HIS A 81 5.35 -0.29 -6.29
N ILE A 82 6.04 0.84 -6.12
CA ILE A 82 5.72 1.81 -5.06
C ILE A 82 4.31 2.38 -5.23
N ASN A 83 3.92 2.71 -6.47
CA ASN A 83 2.60 3.27 -6.76
C ASN A 83 1.47 2.25 -6.55
N GLN A 84 1.67 1.00 -6.96
CA GLN A 84 0.68 -0.06 -6.69
C GLN A 84 0.57 -0.37 -5.19
N THR A 85 1.69 -0.37 -4.46
CA THR A 85 1.69 -0.53 -3.00
C THR A 85 0.80 0.52 -2.33
N GLN A 86 0.95 1.79 -2.73
CA GLN A 86 0.16 2.89 -2.21
C GLN A 86 -1.32 2.76 -2.53
N ALA A 87 -1.66 2.45 -3.79
CA ALA A 87 -3.06 2.32 -4.20
C ALA A 87 -3.79 1.25 -3.38
N HIS A 88 -3.12 0.13 -3.10
CA HIS A 88 -3.67 -0.92 -2.24
C HIS A 88 -3.74 -0.51 -0.77
N LEU A 89 -2.74 0.22 -0.24
CA LEU A 89 -2.79 0.75 1.12
C LEU A 89 -3.92 1.78 1.31
N ASP A 90 -4.17 2.62 0.30
CA ASP A 90 -5.26 3.60 0.31
C ASP A 90 -6.63 2.91 0.28
N ALA A 91 -6.77 1.82 -0.48
CA ALA A 91 -7.98 1.01 -0.47
C ALA A 91 -8.19 0.28 0.88
N LEU A 92 -7.12 -0.27 1.45
CA LEU A 92 -7.16 -0.86 2.80
C LEU A 92 -7.57 0.19 3.84
N LYS A 93 -7.00 1.39 3.75
CA LYS A 93 -7.30 2.52 4.64
C LYS A 93 -8.78 2.89 4.64
N GLN A 94 -9.42 2.96 3.47
CA GLN A 94 -10.86 3.26 3.37
C GLN A 94 -11.71 2.24 4.15
N GLY A 95 -11.38 0.95 4.01
CA GLY A 95 -12.02 -0.09 4.81
C GLY A 95 -11.81 0.10 6.30
N LEU A 96 -10.58 0.41 6.73
CA LEU A 96 -10.23 0.61 8.14
C LEU A 96 -10.90 1.84 8.75
N GLU A 97 -11.11 2.90 7.96
CA GLU A 97 -11.88 4.09 8.35
C GLU A 97 -13.34 3.72 8.60
N ALA A 98 -13.96 2.92 7.73
CA ALA A 98 -15.32 2.43 7.91
C ALA A 98 -15.47 1.56 9.18
N ASP A 99 -14.45 0.75 9.49
CA ASP A 99 -14.38 -0.10 10.68
C ASP A 99 -13.95 0.68 11.95
N ASN A 100 -13.66 1.99 11.85
CA ASN A 100 -13.12 2.82 12.94
C ASN A 100 -11.86 2.22 13.62
N ASN A 101 -11.03 1.50 12.86
CA ASN A 101 -9.86 0.82 13.40
C ASN A 101 -8.64 1.75 13.48
N GLN A 102 -8.61 2.61 14.49
CA GLN A 102 -7.57 3.64 14.67
C GLN A 102 -6.15 3.07 14.73
N ALA A 103 -5.94 1.97 15.45
CA ALA A 103 -4.62 1.34 15.56
C ALA A 103 -4.09 0.87 14.20
N ALA A 104 -4.95 0.30 13.34
CA ALA A 104 -4.55 -0.10 12.00
C ALA A 104 -4.35 1.10 11.06
N LEU A 105 -5.10 2.18 11.23
CA LEU A 105 -4.89 3.43 10.49
C LEU A 105 -3.53 4.06 10.80
N GLU A 106 -3.09 4.03 12.06
CA GLU A 106 -1.73 4.42 12.46
C GLU A 106 -0.66 3.52 11.83
N GLY A 107 -0.93 2.21 11.74
CA GLY A 107 -0.08 1.27 11.01
C GLY A 107 0.06 1.63 9.53
N VAL A 108 -1.04 1.91 8.82
CA VAL A 108 -1.00 2.37 7.42
C VAL A 108 -0.21 3.68 7.29
N ALA A 109 -0.42 4.64 8.19
CA ALA A 109 0.31 5.90 8.19
C ALA A 109 1.83 5.68 8.36
N THR A 110 2.22 4.75 9.22
CA THR A 110 3.62 4.40 9.46
C THR A 110 4.26 3.77 8.22
N VAL A 111 3.57 2.82 7.57
CA VAL A 111 4.03 2.24 6.29
C VAL A 111 4.17 3.33 5.22
N ASN A 112 3.18 4.21 5.09
CA ASN A 112 3.19 5.30 4.11
C ASN A 112 4.32 6.31 4.33
N LYS A 113 4.70 6.58 5.60
CA LYS A 113 5.86 7.42 5.91
C LYS A 113 7.13 6.84 5.30
N HIS A 114 7.42 5.57 5.55
CA HIS A 114 8.62 4.91 5.01
C HIS A 114 8.56 4.70 3.49
N LEU A 115 7.37 4.53 2.93
CA LEU A 115 7.17 4.55 1.48
C LEU A 115 7.45 5.95 0.90
N GLY A 116 7.15 7.02 1.65
CA GLY A 116 7.56 8.39 1.34
C GLY A 116 9.09 8.54 1.30
N ASP A 117 9.79 8.08 2.34
CA ASP A 117 11.27 8.08 2.38
C ASP A 117 11.85 7.32 1.16
N ALA A 118 11.27 6.17 0.82
CA ALA A 118 11.66 5.39 -0.36
C ALA A 118 11.47 6.19 -1.66
N ARG A 119 10.33 6.89 -1.84
CA ARG A 119 10.11 7.75 -3.02
C ARG A 119 11.15 8.86 -3.13
N GLU A 120 11.51 9.51 -2.02
CA GLU A 120 12.52 10.56 -2.02
C GLU A 120 13.90 10.05 -2.43
N HIS A 121 14.30 8.88 -1.91
CA HIS A 121 15.53 8.22 -2.32
C HIS A 121 15.48 7.77 -3.78
N HIS A 122 14.35 7.25 -4.25
CA HIS A 122 14.18 6.87 -5.65
C HIS A 122 14.29 8.07 -6.60
N ALA A 123 13.63 9.19 -6.27
CA ALA A 123 13.73 10.43 -7.04
C ALA A 123 15.16 10.98 -7.07
N THR A 124 15.90 10.83 -5.97
CA THR A 124 17.33 11.18 -5.93
C THR A 124 18.15 10.28 -6.85
N LEU A 125 17.87 8.97 -6.88
CA LEU A 125 18.54 8.01 -7.74
C LEU A 125 18.28 8.27 -9.23
N GLN A 126 17.04 8.65 -9.59
CA GLN A 126 16.69 9.06 -10.96
C GLN A 126 17.53 10.26 -11.40
N LYS A 127 17.60 11.31 -10.58
CA LYS A 127 18.44 12.49 -10.85
C LYS A 127 19.91 12.14 -11.07
N LEU A 128 20.46 11.22 -10.26
CA LEU A 128 21.83 10.74 -10.45
C LEU A 128 22.01 9.97 -11.75
N SER A 129 21.00 9.24 -12.18
CA SER A 129 21.02 8.45 -13.42
C SER A 129 20.94 9.31 -14.68
N ASP A 130 20.46 10.55 -14.56
CA ASP A 130 20.47 11.55 -15.63
C ASP A 130 21.84 12.25 -15.81
N THR A 131 22.74 12.13 -14.82
CA THR A 131 24.09 12.70 -14.90
C THR A 131 24.98 11.89 -15.86
N LYS A 132 25.84 12.58 -16.63
CA LYS A 132 26.75 11.97 -17.61
C LYS A 132 28.21 12.34 -17.33
N PRO A 133 29.09 11.38 -17.01
CA PRO A 133 28.80 9.96 -16.75
C PRO A 133 28.01 9.78 -15.44
N VAL A 134 27.27 8.67 -15.32
CA VAL A 134 26.55 8.34 -14.09
C VAL A 134 27.53 8.13 -12.95
N ASP A 135 27.33 8.83 -11.83
CA ASP A 135 28.09 8.60 -10.61
C ASP A 135 27.60 7.31 -9.93
N ALA A 136 28.29 6.21 -10.22
CA ALA A 136 28.00 4.89 -9.65
C ALA A 136 28.20 4.86 -8.12
N ALA A 137 29.14 5.63 -7.58
CA ALA A 137 29.42 5.65 -6.14
C ALA A 137 28.31 6.39 -5.37
N ALA A 138 27.86 7.54 -5.88
CA ALA A 138 26.70 8.23 -5.33
C ALA A 138 25.42 7.40 -5.49
N SER A 139 25.21 6.79 -6.67
CA SER A 139 24.06 5.93 -6.94
C SER A 139 23.98 4.76 -5.96
N LYS A 140 25.09 4.08 -5.66
CA LYS A 140 25.15 3.00 -4.66
C LYS A 140 24.70 3.45 -3.28
N LYS A 141 25.16 4.62 -2.82
CA LYS A 141 24.76 5.17 -1.51
C LYS A 141 23.26 5.43 -1.45
N VAL A 142 22.68 5.95 -2.54
CA VAL A 142 21.24 6.21 -2.61
C VAL A 142 20.44 4.90 -2.71
N VAL A 143 20.92 3.90 -3.47
CA VAL A 143 20.32 2.56 -3.51
C VAL A 143 20.28 1.92 -2.13
N ALA A 144 21.35 2.01 -1.34
CA ALA A 144 21.36 1.47 0.02
C ALA A 144 20.32 2.13 0.93
N LYS A 145 20.12 3.45 0.80
CA LYS A 145 19.08 4.18 1.54
C LYS A 145 17.67 3.79 1.07
N LEU A 146 17.46 3.72 -0.24
CA LEU A 146 16.21 3.25 -0.83
C LEU A 146 15.86 1.84 -0.34
N GLN A 147 16.82 0.93 -0.36
CA GLN A 147 16.68 -0.44 0.12
C GLN A 147 16.27 -0.46 1.61
N ALA A 148 16.97 0.29 2.46
CA ALA A 148 16.66 0.36 3.89
C ALA A 148 15.24 0.89 4.16
N SER A 149 14.79 1.92 3.43
CA SER A 149 13.43 2.44 3.56
C SER A 149 12.37 1.44 3.09
N LEU A 150 12.62 0.73 1.98
CA LEU A 150 11.72 -0.31 1.48
C LEU A 150 11.63 -1.49 2.46
N ASP A 151 12.75 -1.93 3.02
CA ASP A 151 12.78 -3.03 3.99
C ASP A 151 12.10 -2.64 5.31
N THR A 152 12.25 -1.39 5.74
CA THR A 152 11.52 -0.84 6.90
C THR A 152 10.02 -0.78 6.63
N ALA A 153 9.61 -0.26 5.46
CA ALA A 153 8.21 -0.25 5.06
C ALA A 153 7.61 -1.66 4.98
N LEU A 154 8.37 -2.64 4.49
CA LEU A 154 7.94 -4.04 4.43
C LEU A 154 7.75 -4.62 5.83
N GLY A 155 8.68 -4.34 6.75
CA GLY A 155 8.58 -4.78 8.14
C GLY A 155 7.37 -4.19 8.86
N GLU A 156 7.09 -2.89 8.66
CA GLU A 156 5.89 -2.25 9.23
C GLU A 156 4.59 -2.76 8.58
N LEU A 157 4.63 -3.08 7.28
CA LEU A 157 3.49 -3.70 6.61
C LEU A 157 3.23 -5.11 7.16
N GLU A 158 4.26 -5.91 7.39
CA GLU A 158 4.11 -7.24 8.01
C GLU A 158 3.46 -7.14 9.40
N LYS A 159 3.89 -6.19 10.24
CA LYS A 159 3.27 -5.92 11.55
C LYS A 159 1.80 -5.52 11.42
N LEU A 160 1.46 -4.68 10.44
CA LEU A 160 0.07 -4.29 10.17
C LEU A 160 -0.78 -5.50 9.74
N LEU A 161 -0.27 -6.38 8.88
CA LEU A 161 -0.99 -7.57 8.44
C LEU A 161 -1.21 -8.57 9.60
N GLU A 162 -0.24 -8.69 10.50
CA GLU A 162 -0.36 -9.49 11.71
C GLU A 162 -1.44 -8.93 12.66
N SER A 163 -1.46 -7.61 12.88
CA SER A 163 -2.46 -6.97 13.75
C SER A 163 -3.89 -7.06 13.21
N LEU A 164 -4.03 -7.17 11.88
CA LEU A 164 -5.30 -7.42 11.20
C LEU A 164 -5.68 -8.91 11.12
N HIS A 165 -4.84 -9.81 11.64
CA HIS A 165 -5.00 -11.27 11.55
C HIS A 165 -5.04 -11.81 10.12
N LEU A 166 -4.33 -11.15 9.19
CA LEU A 166 -4.24 -11.55 7.79
C LEU A 166 -3.03 -12.47 7.51
N GLY A 167 -2.09 -12.52 8.45
CA GLY A 167 -0.86 -13.30 8.36
C GLY A 167 0.09 -12.79 7.27
N LYS A 168 1.32 -13.34 7.27
CA LYS A 168 2.29 -13.09 6.20
C LYS A 168 1.82 -13.75 4.91
N PRO A 169 1.99 -13.12 3.73
CA PRO A 169 1.71 -13.78 2.46
C PRO A 169 2.51 -15.07 2.34
N PRO A 170 1.94 -16.14 1.76
CA PRO A 170 2.66 -17.39 1.56
C PRO A 170 3.92 -17.13 0.73
N ALA A 171 5.05 -17.69 1.17
CA ALA A 171 6.24 -17.75 0.32
C ALA A 171 5.83 -18.45 -0.98
N ARG A 172 6.14 -17.88 -2.14
CA ARG A 172 5.86 -18.51 -3.44
C ARG A 172 6.57 -19.86 -3.50
N THR A 173 5.94 -20.93 -3.04
CA THR A 173 6.27 -22.27 -3.48
C THR A 173 5.85 -22.34 -4.93
N ALA A 174 6.80 -22.47 -5.84
CA ALA A 174 6.51 -22.75 -7.23
C ALA A 174 5.60 -23.98 -7.28
N THR A 175 4.32 -23.78 -7.55
CA THR A 175 3.43 -24.89 -7.86
C THR A 175 3.98 -25.54 -9.13
N PRO A 176 4.42 -26.81 -9.11
CA PRO A 176 4.78 -27.48 -10.34
C PRO A 176 3.54 -27.49 -11.23
N ALA A 177 3.69 -27.01 -12.46
CA ALA A 177 2.67 -27.17 -13.48
C ALA A 177 2.34 -28.66 -13.60
N LYS A 178 1.05 -29.00 -13.52
CA LYS A 178 0.56 -30.34 -13.87
C LYS A 178 0.52 -30.48 -15.39
#